data_AF-A0A3B3XPL4-F1
#
_entry.id   AF-A0A3B3XPL4-F1
#
_cell.length_a   1.000
_cell.length_b   1.000
_cell.length_c   1.000
_cell.angle_alpha   90.00
_cell.angle_beta   90.00
_cell.angle_gamma   90.00
#
_symmetry.space_group_name_H-M   'P 1'
#
loop_
_entity.id
_entity.type
_entity.pdbx_description
1 polymer ?
#
loop_
_entity_poly.entity_id
_entity_poly.type
_entity_poly.pdbx_seq_one_letter_code
_entity_poly.pdbx_strand_id
1 'polypeptide(L)'
;MTVTTSVVGPDEFDRNAPRICGVCGDKATGFHFNAMTCEGCKGFFRCRKASFTCPFNGSCTITKDNRRHCQACRLKRCIDIGMMKECEYGDLSAEDVLPWWGVGGRSLKAIISISKTGFIRNQVYRIQFRPNS
;
A
#
# COMPACT_ATOMS: atom_id res chain seq x y z
N MET A 1 46.03 11.10 20.32
CA MET A 1 44.70 11.50 19.83
C MET A 1 44.25 10.41 18.87
N THR A 2 43.48 9.44 19.35
CA THR A 2 43.03 8.30 18.53
C THR A 2 41.91 8.77 17.62
N VAL A 3 42.18 8.79 16.32
CA VAL A 3 41.20 9.10 15.28
C VAL A 3 40.26 7.89 15.18
N THR A 4 39.07 8.00 15.76
CA THR A 4 37.98 7.05 15.55
C THR A 4 37.41 7.25 14.15
N THR A 5 38.01 6.59 13.15
CA THR A 5 37.35 6.36 11.87
C THR A 5 36.26 5.31 12.08
N SER A 6 35.03 5.76 12.30
CA SER A 6 33.84 4.91 12.25
C SER A 6 33.73 4.31 10.86
N VAL A 7 33.96 3.00 10.77
CA VAL A 7 33.66 2.19 9.59
C VAL A 7 32.17 2.30 9.28
N VAL A 8 31.82 3.16 8.31
CA VAL A 8 30.50 3.15 7.68
C VAL A 8 30.40 1.89 6.82
N GLY A 9 29.45 1.03 7.18
CA GLY A 9 29.23 -0.25 6.52
C GLY A 9 28.76 -0.08 5.06
N PRO A 10 28.87 -1.14 4.24
CA PRO A 10 28.55 -1.12 2.80
C PRO A 10 27.04 -0.99 2.48
N ASP A 11 26.22 -0.56 3.43
CA ASP A 11 24.83 -0.25 3.20
C ASP A 11 24.61 1.19 2.70
N GLU A 12 25.66 1.97 2.42
CA GLU A 12 25.58 3.43 2.28
C GLU A 12 25.44 4.02 0.86
N PHE A 13 25.19 3.23 -0.20
CA PHE A 13 25.10 3.75 -1.58
C PHE A 13 23.77 3.53 -2.32
N ASP A 14 22.69 3.22 -1.59
CA ASP A 14 21.29 3.42 -2.03
C ASP A 14 20.50 4.22 -0.95
N ARG A 15 21.18 5.20 -0.35
CA ARG A 15 20.81 5.85 0.92
C ARG A 15 20.07 7.17 0.82
N ASN A 16 19.88 7.71 -0.38
CA ASN A 16 19.32 9.05 -0.52
C ASN A 16 17.79 9.07 -0.72
N ALA A 17 17.13 7.91 -0.78
CA ALA A 17 15.68 7.84 -0.71
C ALA A 17 15.25 7.80 0.77
N PRO A 18 14.63 8.87 1.32
CA PRO A 18 14.15 8.82 2.69
C PRO A 18 13.09 7.72 2.80
N ARG A 19 13.32 6.74 3.67
CA ARG A 19 12.31 5.75 4.06
C ARG A 19 11.22 6.51 4.81
N ILE A 20 10.06 6.71 4.19
CA ILE A 20 8.93 7.45 4.76
C ILE A 20 7.82 6.51 5.22
N CYS A 21 7.23 6.79 6.38
CA CYS A 21 6.11 6.05 6.93
C CYS A 21 4.84 6.31 6.10
N GLY A 22 4.25 5.25 5.52
CA GLY A 22 3.04 5.35 4.69
C GLY A 22 1.78 5.87 5.42
N VAL A 23 1.81 5.89 6.76
CA VAL A 23 0.68 6.36 7.59
C VAL A 23 0.75 7.86 7.87
N CYS A 24 1.90 8.36 8.34
CA CYS A 24 2.00 9.71 8.90
C CYS A 24 3.12 10.57 8.28
N GLY A 25 3.87 10.03 7.31
CA GLY A 25 4.95 10.76 6.65
C GLY A 25 6.23 10.95 7.48
N ASP A 26 6.31 10.37 8.68
CA ASP A 26 7.50 10.41 9.53
C ASP A 26 8.61 9.48 9.02
N LYS A 27 9.83 9.59 9.56
CA LYS A 27 10.94 8.71 9.19
C LYS A 27 10.60 7.26 9.54
N ALA A 28 10.50 6.40 8.52
CA ALA A 28 10.27 4.97 8.71
C ALA A 28 11.55 4.30 9.20
N THR A 29 11.40 3.40 10.16
CA THR A 29 12.51 2.58 10.67
C THR A 29 12.64 1.28 9.89
N GLY A 30 11.55 0.78 9.32
CA GLY A 30 11.51 -0.51 8.66
C GLY A 30 10.09 -0.96 8.33
N PHE A 31 9.99 -2.16 7.78
CA PHE A 31 8.70 -2.80 7.56
C PHE A 31 8.18 -3.35 8.88
N HIS A 32 6.97 -2.95 9.26
CA HIS A 32 6.26 -3.50 10.43
C HIS A 32 4.84 -3.85 10.00
N PHE A 33 4.38 -5.05 10.34
CA PHE A 33 3.04 -5.54 9.95
C PHE A 33 2.80 -5.42 8.43
N ASN A 34 3.78 -5.83 7.62
CA ASN A 34 3.74 -5.78 6.15
C ASN A 34 3.73 -4.38 5.49
N ALA A 35 3.93 -3.30 6.25
CA ALA A 35 4.00 -1.95 5.68
C ALA A 35 5.20 -1.14 6.18
N MET A 36 5.71 -0.24 5.33
CA MET A 36 6.78 0.71 5.67
C MET A 36 6.28 1.74 6.68
N THR A 37 6.70 1.65 7.94
CA THR A 37 6.17 2.49 9.03
C THR A 37 7.23 2.96 10.02
N CYS A 38 6.87 3.95 10.83
CA CYS A 38 7.69 4.45 11.94
C CYS A 38 7.34 3.76 13.26
N GLU A 39 8.24 3.85 14.26
CA GLU A 39 8.00 3.26 15.60
C GLU A 39 6.70 3.74 16.25
N GLY A 40 6.31 4.99 16.01
CA GLY A 40 5.08 5.54 16.53
C GLY A 40 3.82 4.84 15.98
N CYS A 41 3.79 4.51 14.69
CA CYS A 41 2.66 3.81 14.07
C CYS A 41 2.67 2.31 14.34
N LYS A 42 3.87 1.71 14.43
CA LYS A 42 4.06 0.33 14.89
C LYS A 42 3.47 0.13 16.30
N GLY A 43 3.86 0.97 17.27
CA GLY A 43 3.37 0.88 18.64
C GLY A 43 1.86 1.12 18.75
N PHE A 44 1.35 2.08 17.97
CA PHE A 44 -0.08 2.37 17.89
C PHE A 44 -0.89 1.18 17.36
N PHE A 45 -0.43 0.55 16.27
CA PHE A 45 -1.12 -0.59 15.67
C PHE A 45 -1.12 -1.84 16.58
N ARG A 46 -0.04 -2.03 17.35
CA ARG A 46 0.07 -3.10 18.37
C ARG A 46 -0.87 -2.87 19.56
N CYS A 47 -0.97 -1.63 20.05
CA CYS A 47 -1.76 -1.26 21.22
C CYS A 47 -3.21 -0.87 20.86
N ARG A 48 -3.66 -1.16 19.63
CA ARG A 48 -5.00 -0.77 19.18
C ARG A 48 -6.08 -1.41 20.05
N LYS A 49 -7.07 -0.61 20.45
CA LYS A 49 -8.32 -1.09 21.05
C LYS A 49 -9.36 -1.26 19.93
N ALA A 50 -10.35 -2.12 20.17
CA ALA A 50 -11.31 -2.54 19.14
C ALA A 50 -12.21 -1.42 18.61
N SER A 51 -12.36 -0.30 19.34
CA SER A 51 -13.25 0.79 18.96
C SER A 51 -12.57 2.16 19.11
N PHE A 52 -12.38 2.86 17.99
CA PHE A 52 -12.01 4.27 17.97
C PHE A 52 -13.07 5.05 17.20
N THR A 53 -13.55 6.15 17.78
CA THR A 53 -14.50 7.06 17.13
C THR A 53 -13.76 8.30 16.62
N CYS A 54 -14.06 8.74 15.39
CA CYS A 54 -13.51 9.98 14.88
C CYS A 54 -14.25 11.17 15.52
N PRO A 55 -13.55 12.16 16.11
CA PRO A 55 -14.18 13.39 16.62
C PRO A 55 -14.56 14.39 15.51
N PHE A 56 -14.13 14.12 14.27
CA PHE A 56 -14.41 14.93 13.09
C PHE A 56 -15.33 14.14 12.13
N ASN A 57 -14.98 14.07 10.84
CA ASN A 57 -15.83 13.47 9.80
C ASN A 57 -15.30 12.14 9.23
N GLY A 58 -14.33 11.50 9.89
CA GLY A 58 -13.73 10.24 9.41
C GLY A 58 -12.77 10.38 8.22
N SER A 59 -12.40 11.61 7.85
CA SER A 59 -11.54 11.95 6.70
C SER A 59 -10.28 12.73 7.09
N CYS A 60 -9.80 12.59 8.33
CA CYS A 60 -8.64 13.34 8.81
C CYS A 60 -7.36 12.94 8.08
N THR A 61 -6.66 13.93 7.51
CA THR A 61 -5.30 13.75 6.99
C THR A 61 -4.33 13.49 8.13
N ILE A 62 -3.57 12.39 8.07
CA ILE A 62 -2.63 12.00 9.13
C ILE A 62 -1.20 12.42 8.78
N THR A 63 -0.59 13.25 9.63
CA THR A 63 0.79 13.74 9.55
C THR A 63 1.54 13.49 10.86
N LYS A 64 2.86 13.72 10.88
CA LYS A 64 3.70 13.56 12.08
C LYS A 64 3.15 14.33 13.29
N ASP A 65 2.69 15.56 13.07
CA ASP A 65 2.25 16.46 14.14
C ASP A 65 0.81 16.15 14.56
N ASN A 66 -0.05 15.78 13.60
CA ASN A 66 -1.47 15.63 13.87
C ASN A 66 -1.91 14.19 14.20
N ARG A 67 -1.04 13.17 14.06
CA ARG A 67 -1.37 11.73 14.28
C ARG A 67 -1.91 11.36 15.66
N ARG A 68 -1.91 12.28 16.63
CA ARG A 68 -2.52 12.08 17.96
C ARG A 68 -3.97 12.56 18.05
N HIS A 69 -4.42 13.44 17.15
CA HIS A 69 -5.74 14.06 17.21
C HIS A 69 -6.89 13.12 16.83
N CYS A 70 -6.63 12.17 15.92
CA CYS A 70 -7.65 11.20 15.50
C CYS A 70 -7.09 9.79 15.45
N GLN A 71 -7.41 8.99 16.46
CA GLN A 71 -7.02 7.57 16.53
C GLN A 71 -7.78 6.72 15.49
N ALA A 72 -9.06 7.04 15.23
CA ALA A 72 -9.87 6.32 14.26
C ALA A 72 -9.33 6.46 12.83
N CYS A 73 -9.08 7.68 12.35
CA CYS A 73 -8.52 7.90 11.01
C CYS A 73 -7.09 7.40 10.89
N ARG A 74 -6.31 7.46 11.97
CA ARG A 74 -4.97 6.86 11.99
C ARG A 74 -5.01 5.35 11.83
N LEU A 75 -5.91 4.65 12.55
CA LEU A 75 -6.06 3.20 12.41
C LEU A 75 -6.56 2.83 11.02
N LYS A 76 -7.57 3.55 10.50
CA LYS A 76 -8.05 3.38 9.12
C LYS A 76 -6.90 3.47 8.13
N ARG A 77 -6.07 4.52 8.23
CA ARG A 77 -4.91 4.70 7.34
C ARG A 77 -3.87 3.57 7.49
N CYS A 78 -3.66 3.02 8.69
CA CYS A 78 -2.80 1.85 8.88
C CYS A 78 -3.32 0.66 8.07
N ILE A 79 -4.62 0.39 8.14
CA ILE A 79 -5.26 -0.73 7.41
C ILE A 79 -5.23 -0.46 5.90
N ASP A 80 -5.49 0.78 5.46
CA ASP A 80 -5.48 1.18 4.04
C ASP A 80 -4.12 0.94 3.35
N ILE A 81 -3.01 1.06 4.08
CA ILE A 81 -1.66 0.78 3.55
C ILE A 81 -1.26 -0.70 3.68
N GLY A 82 -2.15 -1.55 4.18
CA GLY A 82 -1.92 -2.99 4.34
C GLY A 82 -1.28 -3.39 5.68
N MET A 83 -1.39 -2.58 6.74
CA MET A 83 -1.01 -3.07 8.07
C MET A 83 -2.02 -4.10 8.56
N MET A 84 -1.58 -5.34 8.73
CA MET A 84 -2.42 -6.44 9.21
C MET A 84 -1.88 -7.05 10.49
N LYS A 85 -2.77 -7.56 11.34
CA LYS A 85 -2.38 -8.36 12.51
C LYS A 85 -2.45 -9.81 12.09
N GLU A 86 -1.40 -10.55 12.37
CA GLU A 86 -1.20 -11.96 11.97
C GLU A 86 -2.32 -12.92 12.42
N CYS A 87 -3.25 -12.48 13.27
CA CYS A 87 -4.43 -13.24 13.69
C CYS A 87 -5.71 -13.06 12.82
N GLU A 88 -5.68 -12.25 11.75
CA GLU A 88 -6.83 -12.08 10.82
C GLU A 88 -6.74 -12.99 9.57
N TYR A 89 -5.72 -13.85 9.48
CA TYR A 89 -5.58 -14.86 8.41
C TYR A 89 -6.60 -16.02 8.46
N GLY A 90 -7.56 -15.97 9.39
CA GLY A 90 -8.52 -17.06 9.63
C GLY A 90 -9.52 -17.30 8.50
N ASP A 91 -9.90 -16.27 7.72
CA ASP A 91 -11.01 -16.38 6.76
C ASP A 91 -10.92 -15.36 5.59
N LEU A 92 -9.74 -15.15 5.01
CA LEU A 92 -9.63 -14.33 3.78
C LEU A 92 -9.06 -15.20 2.65
N SER A 93 -9.95 -15.54 1.71
CA SER A 93 -9.61 -16.24 0.49
C SER A 93 -8.65 -15.40 -0.36
N ALA A 94 -7.85 -16.08 -1.19
CA ALA A 94 -6.82 -15.50 -2.05
C ALA A 94 -7.33 -14.50 -3.11
N GLU A 95 -8.62 -14.15 -3.08
CA GLU A 95 -9.30 -13.26 -4.02
C GLU A 95 -9.17 -11.78 -3.60
N ASP A 96 -8.98 -11.48 -2.31
CA ASP A 96 -8.93 -10.10 -1.77
C ASP A 96 -7.52 -9.46 -1.74
N VAL A 97 -6.47 -10.21 -2.08
CA VAL A 97 -5.06 -9.72 -2.07
C VAL A 97 -4.69 -8.96 -3.36
N LEU A 98 -5.59 -8.88 -4.35
CA LEU A 98 -5.37 -8.11 -5.57
C LEU A 98 -6.29 -6.90 -5.60
N PRO A 99 -5.83 -5.72 -5.14
CA PRO A 99 -5.56 -4.68 -6.15
C PRO A 99 -4.43 -3.69 -5.79
N TRP A 100 -3.17 -4.14 -5.61
CA TRP A 100 -2.00 -3.23 -5.66
C TRP A 100 -0.78 -3.76 -6.45
N TRP A 101 -0.96 -4.79 -7.28
CA TRP A 101 -0.05 -5.06 -8.42
C TRP A 101 -0.81 -5.38 -9.72
N GLY A 102 -2.08 -4.99 -9.79
CA GLY A 102 -2.96 -5.26 -10.91
C GLY A 102 -2.93 -4.15 -11.96
N VAL A 103 -2.08 -4.34 -12.97
CA VAL A 103 -2.38 -4.13 -14.40
C VAL A 103 -3.52 -3.17 -14.75
N GLY A 104 -3.20 -2.12 -15.50
CA GLY A 104 -4.19 -1.36 -16.26
C GLY A 104 -4.87 -2.24 -17.31
N GLY A 105 -5.95 -2.91 -16.92
CA GLY A 105 -6.84 -3.67 -17.79
C GLY A 105 -8.18 -2.97 -17.89
N ARG A 106 -8.32 -2.08 -18.88
CA ARG A 106 -9.64 -1.56 -19.26
C ARG A 106 -10.38 -2.64 -20.06
N SER A 107 -11.66 -2.73 -19.72
CA SER A 107 -12.80 -3.07 -20.58
C SER A 107 -13.35 -4.49 -20.63
N LEU A 108 -14.55 -4.54 -20.05
CA LEU A 108 -15.81 -4.94 -20.67
C LEU A 108 -16.15 -6.43 -20.66
N LYS A 109 -17.18 -6.72 -19.86
CA LYS A 109 -18.06 -7.87 -20.00
C LYS A 109 -18.46 -8.05 -21.47
N ALA A 110 -18.13 -9.21 -22.03
CA ALA A 110 -18.76 -9.73 -23.22
C ALA A 110 -19.39 -11.08 -22.87
N ILE A 111 -20.70 -11.07 -22.62
CA ILE A 111 -21.52 -12.27 -22.68
C ILE A 111 -21.70 -12.55 -24.18
N ILE A 112 -20.95 -13.50 -24.75
CA ILE A 112 -21.32 -14.08 -26.05
C ILE A 112 -21.12 -15.59 -26.02
N SER A 113 -22.28 -16.24 -26.04
CA SER A 113 -22.65 -17.58 -26.46
C SER A 113 -21.57 -18.49 -27.06
N ILE A 114 -21.54 -19.71 -26.54
CA ILE A 114 -20.93 -20.89 -27.14
C ILE A 114 -21.52 -21.08 -28.55
N SER A 115 -20.68 -21.05 -29.57
CA SER A 115 -21.02 -21.61 -30.87
C SER A 115 -19.81 -22.34 -31.44
N LYS A 116 -19.97 -23.66 -31.48
CA LYS A 116 -19.11 -24.63 -32.14
C LYS A 116 -18.96 -24.24 -33.60
N THR A 117 -17.75 -23.93 -34.06
CA THR A 117 -17.18 -24.23 -35.39
C THR A 117 -15.87 -23.46 -35.55
N GLY A 118 -14.77 -24.17 -35.79
CA GLY A 118 -13.43 -23.61 -35.85
C GLY A 118 -13.16 -22.81 -37.12
N PHE A 119 -12.33 -21.77 -36.99
CA PHE A 119 -11.19 -21.50 -37.87
C PHE A 119 -10.44 -20.28 -37.31
N ILE A 120 -9.23 -20.51 -36.79
CA ILE A 120 -8.33 -19.45 -36.35
C ILE A 120 -7.77 -18.80 -37.61
N ARG A 121 -8.28 -17.62 -37.99
CA ARG A 121 -7.62 -16.76 -38.96
C ARG A 121 -7.16 -15.49 -38.28
N ASN A 122 -5.89 -15.58 -37.87
CA ASN A 122 -4.99 -14.52 -37.52
C ASN A 122 -5.04 -13.44 -38.62
N GLN A 123 -5.76 -12.35 -38.37
CA GLN A 123 -5.73 -11.17 -39.23
C GLN A 123 -5.40 -9.96 -38.36
N VAL A 124 -4.15 -9.56 -38.50
CA VAL A 124 -3.52 -8.38 -37.94
C VAL A 124 -4.15 -7.16 -38.63
N TYR A 125 -5.16 -6.54 -38.01
CA TYR A 125 -5.66 -5.25 -38.48
C TYR A 125 -5.01 -4.10 -37.71
N ARG A 126 -4.39 -3.26 -38.53
CA ARG A 126 -3.52 -2.13 -38.27
C ARG A 126 -4.15 -1.07 -37.34
N ILE A 127 -3.32 -0.69 -36.37
CA ILE A 127 -3.34 0.46 -35.46
C ILE A 127 -4.09 1.70 -35.99
N GLN A 128 -5.04 2.21 -35.19
CA GLN A 128 -5.26 3.65 -35.00
C GLN A 128 -5.66 3.94 -33.54
N PHE A 129 -4.69 4.44 -32.77
CA PHE A 129 -4.86 5.23 -31.54
C PHE A 129 -4.19 6.57 -31.85
N ARG A 130 -4.65 7.78 -31.50
CA ARG A 130 -5.86 8.36 -30.90
C ARG A 130 -5.69 9.90 -31.10
N PRO A 131 -6.68 10.75 -30.76
CA PRO A 131 -6.65 12.19 -31.01
C PRO A 131 -5.65 12.94 -30.11
N ASN A 132 -5.21 14.11 -30.56
CA ASN A 132 -4.76 15.21 -29.71
C ASN A 132 -5.13 16.53 -30.39
N SER A 133 -5.44 17.51 -29.55
CA SER A 133 -5.85 18.90 -29.79
C SER A 133 -5.33 19.58 -31.05
#